data_AF-A0A1L8N058-F1
#
_entry.id   AF-A0A1L8N058-F1
#
_cell.length_a   1.000
_cell.length_b   1.000
_cell.length_c   1.000
_cell.angle_alpha   90.00
_cell.angle_beta   90.00
_cell.angle_gamma   90.00
#
_symmetry.space_group_name_H-M   'P 1'
#
loop_
_entity.id
_entity.type
_entity.pdbx_description
1 polymer ?
#
loop_
_entity_poly.entity_id
_entity_poly.type
_entity_poly.pdbx_seq_one_letter_code
_entity_poly.pdbx_strand_id
1 'polypeptide(L)'
;MSDTDFALNKSFNSLTTTNVGDTHTFYDADNNEVSATLCAVGDHCYVWIANDNSDDSASSTTDNKISKEQAEAVATKFSNTIYDPETAVFGAEYTGATLENLVADSDKISIFIYDIDGDYSSTQTGGTFGFFWAKDLYTDDSTNTSANNNLRSNETEMFYVDANLLDQYTDMMYSTLAHEFQHMLHFVNKNIAQGLSSSTWFNEMLSMVCEDMMQSKLSISDNDSPKSRLSYFNNYYNWGLGSWYTDDAVLISYANSYAFGAYLARNYGGAAFINELATNDSVDFTSISDALSALGYDRDTVFDAFAKWAQTLVYTDATEDHPSYNREAEATVGSYDFTFSAIDLMDWGTYLTEEDYNNDTVTYGPMIYGTSDSVDLAPTSFSVHAISDNSDVTSFTGDVTLDITTRSSDNEIWYILIK
;
A
#
# COMPACT_ATOMS: atom_id res chain seq x y z
N MET A 1 19.55 -38.94 29.39
CA MET A 1 20.21 -37.93 28.55
C MET A 1 19.35 -36.71 28.65
N SER A 2 19.91 -35.64 29.19
CA SER A 2 19.22 -34.38 29.46
C SER A 2 19.00 -33.66 28.14
N ASP A 3 17.73 -33.51 27.75
CA ASP A 3 17.33 -32.48 26.81
C ASP A 3 17.52 -31.14 27.51
N THR A 4 18.63 -30.49 27.21
CA THR A 4 18.83 -29.08 27.53
C THR A 4 17.91 -28.29 26.62
N ASP A 5 16.89 -27.67 27.22
CA ASP A 5 16.19 -26.50 26.70
C ASP A 5 17.19 -25.56 26.03
N PHE A 6 17.07 -25.40 24.70
CA PHE A 6 17.49 -24.16 24.06
C PHE A 6 16.41 -23.11 24.34
N ALA A 7 16.32 -22.69 25.60
CA ALA A 7 15.79 -21.37 25.90
C ALA A 7 16.85 -20.37 25.41
N LEU A 8 16.69 -19.88 24.18
CA LEU A 8 17.44 -18.73 23.71
C LEU A 8 17.05 -17.55 24.61
N ASN A 9 17.98 -17.13 25.46
CA ASN A 9 17.92 -15.86 26.16
C ASN A 9 17.82 -14.74 25.12
N LYS A 10 16.60 -14.25 24.87
CA LYS A 10 16.35 -12.95 24.24
C LYS A 10 16.91 -11.87 25.17
N SER A 11 18.15 -11.46 24.98
CA SER A 11 18.76 -10.47 25.88
C SER A 11 19.71 -9.53 25.17
N PHE A 12 19.25 -8.76 24.18
CA PHE A 12 19.95 -7.54 23.76
C PHE A 12 18.95 -6.47 23.26
N ASN A 13 19.06 -5.29 23.90
CA ASN A 13 18.53 -3.96 23.62
C ASN A 13 17.08 -3.82 23.11
N SER A 14 16.10 -4.00 24.00
CA SER A 14 14.90 -3.15 23.90
C SER A 14 15.28 -1.71 24.25
N LEU A 15 14.70 -0.71 23.58
CA LEU A 15 14.80 0.69 24.00
C LEU A 15 14.51 0.78 25.52
N THR A 16 15.52 1.12 26.32
CA THR A 16 15.39 1.19 27.80
C THR A 16 14.56 2.41 28.26
N THR A 17 14.26 3.30 27.32
CA THR A 17 13.51 4.55 27.47
C THR A 17 12.03 4.29 27.23
N THR A 18 11.23 4.40 28.29
CA THR A 18 9.81 4.03 28.28
C THR A 18 8.91 5.15 28.83
N ASN A 19 9.49 6.26 29.29
CA ASN A 19 8.74 7.37 29.87
C ASN A 19 8.71 8.56 28.91
N VAL A 20 7.55 9.20 28.79
CA VAL A 20 7.43 10.46 28.05
C VAL A 20 8.44 11.48 28.56
N GLY A 21 9.21 12.08 27.63
CA GLY A 21 10.32 12.99 27.90
C GLY A 21 11.70 12.31 27.87
N ASP A 22 11.78 10.99 27.82
CA ASP A 22 13.04 10.29 27.57
C ASP A 22 13.57 10.65 26.17
N THR A 23 14.89 10.70 26.01
CA THR A 23 15.56 11.05 24.75
C THR A 23 16.28 9.85 24.16
N HIS A 24 16.30 9.75 22.83
CA HIS A 24 17.04 8.75 22.08
C HIS A 24 17.66 9.38 20.81
N THR A 25 18.71 8.77 20.28
CA THR A 25 19.31 9.18 18.99
C THR A 25 19.03 8.09 17.97
N PHE A 26 18.29 8.42 16.92
CA PHE A 26 18.01 7.53 15.80
C PHE A 26 18.92 7.84 14.60
N TYR A 27 19.07 6.88 13.71
CA TYR A 27 19.58 7.04 12.36
C TYR A 27 18.41 7.25 11.39
N ASP A 28 18.46 8.33 10.61
CA ASP A 28 17.53 8.60 9.50
C ASP A 28 17.83 7.72 8.27
N ALA A 29 17.09 7.95 7.17
CA ALA A 29 17.27 7.23 5.90
C ALA A 29 18.68 7.39 5.30
N ASP A 30 19.37 8.50 5.60
CA ASP A 30 20.69 8.85 5.09
C ASP A 30 21.84 8.49 6.05
N ASN A 31 21.53 7.80 7.15
CA ASN A 31 22.44 7.44 8.25
C ASN A 31 22.93 8.62 9.10
N ASN A 32 22.24 9.76 9.10
CA ASN A 32 22.54 10.85 10.03
C ASN A 32 21.95 10.57 11.40
N GLU A 33 22.65 11.00 12.45
CA GLU A 33 22.15 10.92 13.82
C GLU A 33 21.15 12.06 14.09
N VAL A 34 19.92 11.69 14.46
CA VAL A 34 18.84 12.60 14.79
C VAL A 34 18.43 12.39 16.24
N SER A 35 18.58 13.43 17.06
CA SER A 35 18.13 13.39 18.45
C SER A 35 16.61 13.56 18.53
N ALA A 36 15.95 12.67 19.27
CA ALA A 36 14.51 12.63 19.41
C ALA A 36 14.08 12.53 20.88
N THR A 37 12.84 12.93 21.14
CA THR A 37 12.18 12.81 22.44
C THR A 37 10.94 11.93 22.32
N LEU A 38 10.71 11.06 23.31
CA LEU A 38 9.49 10.28 23.43
C LEU A 38 8.34 11.20 23.85
N CYS A 39 7.42 11.48 22.93
CA CYS A 39 6.35 12.46 23.15
C CYS A 39 5.03 11.80 23.57
N ALA A 40 4.78 10.56 23.14
CA ALA A 40 3.61 9.79 23.54
C ALA A 40 3.89 8.28 23.59
N VAL A 41 3.09 7.57 24.38
CA VAL A 41 3.14 6.11 24.52
C VAL A 41 1.71 5.59 24.39
N GLY A 42 1.49 4.70 23.42
CA GLY A 42 0.24 3.95 23.26
C GLY A 42 0.37 2.53 23.79
N ASP A 43 -0.69 1.74 23.68
CA ASP A 43 -0.67 0.33 24.10
C ASP A 43 0.25 -0.52 23.20
N HIS A 44 0.45 -0.14 21.94
CA HIS A 44 1.26 -0.88 20.96
C HIS A 44 2.41 -0.08 20.34
N CYS A 45 2.56 1.21 20.67
CA CYS A 45 3.61 2.03 20.09
C CYS A 45 4.27 3.04 21.05
N TYR A 46 5.50 3.40 20.70
CA TYR A 46 6.20 4.60 21.18
C TYR A 46 6.19 5.66 20.06
N VAL A 47 5.86 6.91 20.37
CA VAL A 47 5.90 8.00 19.39
C VAL A 47 7.06 8.94 19.72
N TRP A 48 8.08 8.87 18.88
CA TRP A 48 9.31 9.66 18.98
C TRP A 48 9.24 10.82 17.98
N ILE A 49 9.59 12.02 18.43
CA ILE A 49 9.66 13.19 17.55
C ILE A 49 11.10 13.71 17.58
N ALA A 50 11.68 13.94 16.41
CA ALA A 50 12.94 14.65 16.30
C ALA A 50 12.86 16.00 17.03
N ASN A 51 13.90 16.33 17.79
CA ASN A 51 13.86 17.51 18.66
C ASN A 51 13.64 18.81 17.87
N ASP A 52 14.15 18.86 16.64
CA ASP A 52 13.96 20.00 15.72
C ASP A 52 12.54 20.07 15.13
N ASN A 53 11.72 19.03 15.26
CA ASN A 53 10.34 18.98 14.79
C ASN A 53 9.31 19.01 15.93
N SER A 54 9.73 19.14 17.20
CA SER A 54 8.80 19.18 18.33
C SER A 54 8.55 20.61 18.82
N ASP A 55 7.28 21.04 18.89
CA ASP A 55 6.88 22.30 19.52
C ASP A 55 5.42 22.26 20.01
N ASP A 56 5.20 22.19 21.32
CA ASP A 56 3.87 22.20 21.94
C ASP A 56 3.13 23.53 21.80
N SER A 57 3.81 24.59 21.35
CA SER A 57 3.22 25.90 21.09
C SER A 57 2.90 26.14 19.62
N ALA A 58 3.20 25.17 18.74
CA ALA A 58 2.85 25.21 17.34
C ALA A 58 1.33 25.38 17.16
N SER A 59 0.96 26.17 16.16
CA SER A 59 -0.45 26.47 15.86
C SER A 59 -0.73 26.61 14.36
N SER A 60 0.33 26.54 13.54
CA SER A 60 0.21 26.39 12.09
C SER A 60 0.23 24.91 11.77
N THR A 61 -0.45 24.50 10.70
CA THR A 61 -0.49 23.10 10.22
C THR A 61 0.47 22.88 9.04
N THR A 62 1.51 23.71 8.96
CA THR A 62 2.49 23.76 7.85
C THR A 62 3.80 24.37 8.34
N ASP A 63 4.13 24.25 9.63
CA ASP A 63 5.36 24.81 10.20
C ASP A 63 6.42 23.75 10.51
N ASN A 64 6.16 22.50 10.10
CA ASN A 64 7.00 21.33 10.32
C ASN A 64 7.20 21.02 11.82
N LYS A 65 6.23 21.41 12.65
CA LYS A 65 6.23 21.14 14.09
C LYS A 65 5.07 20.25 14.48
N ILE A 66 5.38 19.27 15.31
CA ILE A 66 4.44 18.34 15.89
C ILE A 66 4.32 18.64 17.38
N SER A 67 3.09 18.89 17.80
CA SER A 67 2.71 19.05 19.21
C SER A 67 2.57 17.68 19.90
N LYS A 68 2.65 17.69 21.23
CA LYS A 68 2.34 16.51 22.03
C LYS A 68 0.92 15.98 21.80
N GLU A 69 -0.06 16.84 21.55
CA GLU A 69 -1.43 16.42 21.26
C GLU A 69 -1.51 15.61 19.96
N GLN A 70 -0.81 16.05 18.91
CA GLN A 70 -0.68 15.28 17.66
C GLN A 70 0.05 13.95 17.91
N ALA A 71 1.10 13.92 18.73
CA ALA A 71 1.80 12.69 19.11
C ALA A 71 0.88 11.70 19.84
N GLU A 72 0.06 12.17 20.78
CA GLU A 72 -0.92 11.37 21.51
C GLU A 72 -2.04 10.86 20.58
N ALA A 73 -2.43 11.65 19.57
CA ALA A 73 -3.39 11.25 18.55
C ALA A 73 -2.84 10.14 17.64
N VAL A 74 -1.58 10.24 17.20
CA VAL A 74 -0.87 9.17 16.47
C VAL A 74 -0.81 7.89 17.31
N ALA A 75 -0.39 8.00 18.57
CA ALA A 75 -0.29 6.85 19.47
C ALA A 75 -1.64 6.13 19.66
N THR A 76 -2.70 6.93 19.83
CA THR A 76 -4.08 6.45 20.00
C THR A 76 -4.57 5.79 18.71
N LYS A 77 -4.37 6.43 17.55
CA LYS A 77 -4.83 5.89 16.27
C LYS A 77 -4.15 4.56 15.97
N PHE A 78 -2.82 4.51 16.11
CA PHE A 78 -2.06 3.29 15.86
C PHE A 78 -2.50 2.16 16.80
N SER A 79 -2.46 2.40 18.12
CA SER A 79 -2.71 1.35 19.10
C SER A 79 -4.17 0.88 19.10
N ASN A 80 -5.13 1.79 19.01
CA ASN A 80 -6.54 1.47 19.26
C ASN A 80 -7.35 1.22 17.99
N THR A 81 -6.85 1.61 16.82
CA THR A 81 -7.58 1.52 15.55
C THR A 81 -6.84 0.70 14.50
N ILE A 82 -5.51 0.70 14.47
CA ILE A 82 -4.71 0.07 13.42
C ILE A 82 -4.17 -1.31 13.84
N TYR A 83 -3.50 -1.39 14.99
CA TYR A 83 -2.67 -2.54 15.35
C TYR A 83 -3.45 -3.88 15.36
N ASP A 84 -4.51 -3.99 16.15
CA ASP A 84 -5.22 -5.27 16.27
C ASP A 84 -5.98 -5.68 14.98
N PRO A 85 -6.70 -4.77 14.28
CA PRO A 85 -7.35 -5.15 13.02
C PRO A 85 -6.36 -5.62 11.96
N GLU A 86 -5.22 -4.96 11.81
CA GLU A 86 -4.23 -5.35 10.80
C GLU A 86 -3.51 -6.65 11.16
N THR A 87 -3.11 -6.85 12.42
CA THR A 87 -2.51 -8.13 12.84
C THR A 87 -3.49 -9.30 12.70
N ALA A 88 -4.81 -9.06 12.83
CA ALA A 88 -5.81 -10.08 12.56
C ALA A 88 -5.85 -10.50 11.08
N VAL A 89 -5.60 -9.57 10.15
CA VAL A 89 -5.65 -9.82 8.69
C VAL A 89 -4.29 -10.25 8.15
N PHE A 90 -3.21 -9.56 8.48
CA PHE A 90 -1.89 -9.81 7.90
C PHE A 90 -1.04 -10.80 8.71
N GLY A 91 -1.57 -11.28 9.84
CA GLY A 91 -0.88 -12.14 10.79
C GLY A 91 -0.19 -11.32 11.87
N ALA A 92 -0.19 -11.84 13.10
CA ALA A 92 0.49 -11.20 14.22
C ALA A 92 2.02 -11.34 14.11
N GLU A 93 2.70 -10.49 14.87
CA GLU A 93 4.13 -10.54 15.14
C GLU A 93 4.57 -11.91 15.69
N TYR A 94 5.84 -12.28 15.51
CA TYR A 94 6.26 -13.66 15.69
C TYR A 94 6.33 -14.14 17.12
N THR A 95 5.85 -15.37 17.30
CA THR A 95 6.54 -16.31 18.17
C THR A 95 7.46 -17.21 17.34
N GLY A 96 8.78 -17.03 17.46
CA GLY A 96 9.76 -18.07 17.11
C GLY A 96 10.45 -17.98 15.74
N ALA A 97 10.38 -16.85 15.05
CA ALA A 97 11.18 -16.65 13.84
C ALA A 97 12.68 -16.53 14.19
N THR A 98 13.54 -17.14 13.39
CA THR A 98 15.00 -17.14 13.59
C THR A 98 15.71 -16.84 12.28
N LEU A 99 16.06 -15.57 12.06
CA LEU A 99 17.16 -15.22 11.16
C LEU A 99 18.37 -14.78 11.99
N GLU A 100 19.55 -14.98 11.43
CA GLU A 100 20.79 -14.54 12.05
C GLU A 100 20.79 -13.01 12.15
N ASN A 101 21.23 -12.47 13.29
CA ASN A 101 21.40 -11.04 13.54
C ASN A 101 20.12 -10.20 13.63
N LEU A 102 18.93 -10.81 13.74
CA LEU A 102 17.73 -10.07 14.15
C LEU A 102 17.87 -9.60 15.59
N VAL A 103 17.36 -8.39 15.84
CA VAL A 103 17.22 -7.86 17.20
C VAL A 103 16.08 -8.58 17.92
N ALA A 104 16.06 -8.47 19.25
CA ALA A 104 14.93 -8.99 20.02
C ALA A 104 13.70 -8.10 19.81
N ASP A 105 12.52 -8.71 19.81
CA ASP A 105 11.23 -8.01 19.74
C ASP A 105 11.18 -6.87 20.77
N SER A 106 10.65 -5.72 20.34
CA SER A 106 10.41 -4.59 21.24
C SER A 106 9.11 -4.82 22.00
N ASP A 107 8.98 -4.22 23.19
CA ASP A 107 7.69 -4.23 23.90
C ASP A 107 6.59 -3.49 23.10
N LYS A 108 6.99 -2.55 22.23
CA LYS A 108 6.13 -1.71 21.38
C LYS A 108 6.87 -1.27 20.13
N ILE A 109 6.14 -1.03 19.04
CA ILE A 109 6.70 -0.50 17.80
C ILE A 109 7.03 0.98 17.97
N SER A 110 8.21 1.41 17.53
CA SER A 110 8.57 2.82 17.53
C SER A 110 8.11 3.51 16.25
N ILE A 111 7.39 4.62 16.39
CA ILE A 111 7.01 5.51 15.29
C ILE A 111 7.92 6.73 15.41
N PHE A 112 8.83 6.91 14.46
CA PHE A 112 9.77 8.03 14.49
C PHE A 112 9.37 9.12 13.49
N ILE A 113 9.03 10.30 14.03
CA ILE A 113 8.54 11.44 13.29
C ILE A 113 9.67 12.48 13.14
N TYR A 114 10.02 12.80 11.90
CA TYR A 114 11.04 13.80 11.55
C TYR A 114 10.76 14.38 10.15
N ASP A 115 11.49 15.43 9.76
CA ASP A 115 11.47 15.97 8.39
C ASP A 115 12.18 15.00 7.44
N ILE A 116 11.42 14.13 6.78
CA ILE A 116 11.95 13.13 5.85
C ILE A 116 12.55 13.88 4.65
N ASP A 117 13.69 13.40 4.16
CA ASP A 117 14.49 14.04 3.09
C ASP A 117 15.01 15.46 3.40
N GLY A 118 14.65 16.05 4.55
CA GLY A 118 15.04 17.40 4.97
C GLY A 118 14.57 18.48 3.98
N ASP A 119 13.42 18.27 3.36
CA ASP A 119 12.95 19.02 2.20
C ASP A 119 11.79 19.99 2.50
N TYR A 120 11.43 20.12 3.79
CA TYR A 120 10.32 20.97 4.22
C TYR A 120 10.28 22.34 3.55
N SER A 121 9.10 22.63 3.01
CA SER A 121 8.68 23.95 2.56
C SER A 121 7.26 24.21 3.01
N SER A 122 6.93 25.45 3.38
CA SER A 122 5.55 25.82 3.71
C SER A 122 4.56 25.73 2.53
N THR A 123 5.06 25.45 1.33
CA THR A 123 4.27 25.18 0.13
C THR A 123 4.40 23.73 -0.37
N GLN A 124 5.00 22.84 0.43
CA GLN A 124 5.04 21.42 0.13
C GLN A 124 3.60 20.87 0.10
N THR A 125 3.35 19.98 -0.85
CA THR A 125 2.02 19.37 -1.05
C THR A 125 2.11 17.86 -1.31
N GLY A 126 3.31 17.30 -1.21
CA GLY A 126 3.61 15.90 -1.44
C GLY A 126 5.08 15.60 -1.13
N GLY A 127 5.43 14.32 -1.13
CA GLY A 127 6.75 13.82 -0.73
C GLY A 127 6.62 12.39 -0.20
N THR A 128 7.65 11.95 0.52
CA THR A 128 7.62 10.68 1.25
C THR A 128 6.84 10.86 2.55
N PHE A 129 5.62 10.31 2.64
CA PHE A 129 4.79 10.44 3.84
C PHE A 129 5.32 9.61 5.02
N GLY A 130 5.89 8.44 4.71
CA GLY A 130 6.44 7.52 5.67
C GLY A 130 7.17 6.39 4.95
N PHE A 131 7.87 5.58 5.73
CA PHE A 131 8.46 4.34 5.22
C PHE A 131 8.77 3.36 6.36
N PHE A 132 8.63 2.08 6.09
CA PHE A 132 9.22 0.98 6.84
C PHE A 132 10.53 0.55 6.19
N TRP A 133 11.58 0.35 7.00
CA TRP A 133 12.82 -0.22 6.52
C TRP A 133 13.27 -1.38 7.39
N ALA A 134 13.25 -2.57 6.81
CA ALA A 134 13.67 -3.81 7.46
C ALA A 134 15.10 -3.78 8.05
N LYS A 135 15.97 -2.84 7.66
CA LYS A 135 17.32 -2.70 8.23
C LYS A 135 17.28 -2.56 9.76
N ASP A 136 16.27 -1.88 10.28
CA ASP A 136 16.18 -1.53 11.69
C ASP A 136 15.83 -2.74 12.58
N LEU A 137 15.38 -3.84 11.97
CA LEU A 137 15.15 -5.12 12.64
C LEU A 137 16.43 -5.96 12.82
N TYR A 138 17.57 -5.52 12.28
CA TYR A 138 18.85 -6.21 12.38
C TYR A 138 19.83 -5.47 13.27
N THR A 139 20.79 -6.17 13.85
CA THR A 139 21.88 -5.52 14.61
C THR A 139 22.70 -4.58 13.72
N ASP A 140 23.12 -3.42 14.25
CA ASP A 140 23.95 -2.44 13.55
C ASP A 140 25.28 -3.07 13.11
N ASP A 141 25.87 -3.94 13.93
CA ASP A 141 27.09 -4.69 13.57
C ASP A 141 26.91 -5.52 12.29
N SER A 142 25.71 -6.04 12.03
CA SER A 142 25.41 -6.84 10.84
C SER A 142 25.04 -5.99 9.62
N THR A 143 24.42 -4.82 9.83
CA THR A 143 24.02 -3.93 8.74
C THR A 143 25.17 -3.02 8.31
N ASN A 144 25.95 -2.49 9.26
CA ASN A 144 27.02 -1.51 9.07
C ASN A 144 28.31 -2.16 8.54
N THR A 145 28.20 -2.69 7.33
CA THR A 145 29.32 -3.29 6.61
C THR A 145 29.61 -2.49 5.34
N SER A 146 30.83 -2.59 4.83
CA SER A 146 31.18 -1.98 3.54
C SER A 146 30.38 -2.55 2.37
N ALA A 147 29.85 -3.78 2.50
CA ALA A 147 29.01 -4.40 1.48
C ALA A 147 27.61 -3.76 1.41
N ASN A 148 27.13 -3.22 2.53
CA ASN A 148 25.86 -2.53 2.66
C ASN A 148 26.03 -1.00 2.70
N ASN A 149 27.11 -0.46 2.11
CA ASN A 149 27.40 0.98 2.10
C ASN A 149 27.38 1.64 3.50
N ASN A 150 27.81 0.92 4.54
CA ASN A 150 27.82 1.40 5.92
C ASN A 150 26.44 1.81 6.47
N LEU A 151 25.39 1.14 5.98
CA LEU A 151 24.02 1.32 6.43
C LEU A 151 23.88 1.09 7.95
N ARG A 152 23.24 2.04 8.63
CA ARG A 152 23.03 2.02 10.08
C ARG A 152 21.65 1.50 10.43
N SER A 153 21.61 0.66 11.46
CA SER A 153 20.36 0.14 12.03
C SER A 153 20.04 0.86 13.34
N ASN A 154 18.77 1.15 13.56
CA ASN A 154 18.25 1.59 14.85
C ASN A 154 17.99 0.44 15.83
N GLU A 155 18.19 -0.80 15.40
CA GLU A 155 18.09 -2.01 16.24
C GLU A 155 16.75 -2.14 16.99
N THR A 156 15.64 -1.72 16.37
CA THR A 156 14.29 -1.77 16.94
C THR A 156 13.23 -1.93 15.86
N GLU A 157 12.08 -2.50 16.23
CA GLU A 157 10.87 -2.44 15.41
C GLU A 157 10.40 -1.00 15.29
N MET A 158 10.45 -0.47 14.06
CA MET A 158 10.04 0.90 13.79
C MET A 158 9.62 1.13 12.35
N PHE A 159 8.88 2.22 12.16
CA PHE A 159 8.71 2.88 10.88
C PHE A 159 8.72 4.40 11.07
N TYR A 160 8.90 5.10 9.97
CA TYR A 160 9.18 6.52 9.92
C TYR A 160 7.99 7.28 9.33
N VAL A 161 7.78 8.51 9.80
CA VAL A 161 6.68 9.39 9.36
C VAL A 161 7.21 10.80 9.19
N ASP A 162 6.78 11.47 8.11
CA ASP A 162 7.15 12.86 7.85
C ASP A 162 6.40 13.83 8.78
N ALA A 163 7.15 14.75 9.39
CA ALA A 163 6.63 15.72 10.33
C ALA A 163 5.75 16.78 9.65
N ASN A 164 6.14 17.33 8.50
CA ASN A 164 5.36 18.37 7.83
C ASN A 164 4.07 17.80 7.24
N LEU A 165 4.13 16.63 6.60
CA LEU A 165 2.97 15.98 5.99
C LEU A 165 2.01 15.44 7.05
N LEU A 166 2.49 14.99 8.22
CA LEU A 166 1.62 14.67 9.36
C LEU A 166 0.85 15.91 9.86
N ASP A 167 1.54 17.05 9.94
CA ASP A 167 0.97 18.32 10.39
C ASP A 167 -0.08 18.85 9.40
N GLN A 168 0.19 18.73 8.10
CA GLN A 168 -0.65 19.26 7.02
C GLN A 168 -1.79 18.32 6.60
N TYR A 169 -1.56 17.01 6.59
CA TYR A 169 -2.42 15.98 6.01
C TYR A 169 -2.66 14.80 6.97
N THR A 170 -3.09 15.11 8.20
CA THR A 170 -3.18 14.13 9.28
C THR A 170 -4.02 12.88 8.94
N ASP A 171 -5.14 13.03 8.23
CA ASP A 171 -5.98 11.89 7.84
C ASP A 171 -5.25 10.96 6.85
N MET A 172 -4.55 11.52 5.87
CA MET A 172 -3.70 10.75 4.96
C MET A 172 -2.56 10.08 5.73
N MET A 173 -1.99 10.76 6.74
CA MET A 173 -0.94 10.16 7.55
C MET A 173 -1.44 8.97 8.38
N TYR A 174 -2.68 8.98 8.86
CA TYR A 174 -3.26 7.79 9.50
C TYR A 174 -3.42 6.62 8.51
N SER A 175 -3.68 6.88 7.23
CA SER A 175 -3.59 5.88 6.16
C SER A 175 -2.17 5.36 6.01
N THR A 176 -1.17 6.25 5.97
CA THR A 176 0.25 5.90 5.87
C THR A 176 0.71 5.03 7.05
N LEU A 177 0.25 5.29 8.28
CA LEU A 177 0.57 4.43 9.43
C LEU A 177 0.12 2.98 9.21
N ALA A 178 -1.06 2.78 8.62
CA ALA A 178 -1.57 1.46 8.26
C ALA A 178 -0.73 0.83 7.13
N HIS A 179 -0.37 1.63 6.12
CA HIS A 179 0.49 1.22 5.02
C HIS A 179 1.85 0.69 5.51
N GLU A 180 2.56 1.46 6.34
CA GLU A 180 3.89 1.06 6.82
C GLU A 180 3.85 -0.12 7.79
N PHE A 181 2.77 -0.23 8.56
CA PHE A 181 2.59 -1.37 9.45
C PHE A 181 2.33 -2.66 8.66
N GLN A 182 1.52 -2.60 7.59
CA GLN A 182 1.38 -3.70 6.66
C GLN A 182 2.74 -4.16 6.13
N HIS A 183 3.62 -3.23 5.72
CA HIS A 183 4.95 -3.59 5.22
C HIS A 183 5.78 -4.34 6.24
N MET A 184 5.75 -3.88 7.50
CA MET A 184 6.40 -4.56 8.61
C MET A 184 5.83 -5.97 8.77
N LEU A 185 4.51 -6.13 8.87
CA LEU A 185 3.84 -7.43 9.03
C LEU A 185 4.12 -8.37 7.86
N HIS A 186 4.17 -7.86 6.62
CA HIS A 186 4.46 -8.65 5.43
C HIS A 186 5.92 -9.09 5.36
N PHE A 187 6.86 -8.17 5.58
CA PHE A 187 8.27 -8.53 5.75
C PHE A 187 8.40 -9.59 6.82
N VAL A 188 7.62 -9.41 7.89
CA VAL A 188 7.68 -10.31 9.01
C VAL A 188 7.23 -11.73 8.60
N ASN A 189 5.97 -11.84 8.24
CA ASN A 189 5.31 -13.12 8.00
C ASN A 189 5.80 -13.84 6.74
N LYS A 190 6.14 -13.13 5.66
CA LYS A 190 6.62 -13.74 4.41
C LYS A 190 8.13 -13.90 4.38
N ASN A 191 8.90 -12.86 4.72
CA ASN A 191 10.35 -12.91 4.54
C ASN A 191 11.04 -13.73 5.60
N ILE A 192 10.84 -13.39 6.86
CA ILE A 192 11.61 -14.02 7.94
C ILE A 192 11.01 -15.39 8.29
N ALA A 193 9.69 -15.47 8.51
CA ALA A 193 9.08 -16.72 8.96
C ALA A 193 9.06 -17.79 7.86
N GLN A 194 8.94 -17.40 6.58
CA GLN A 194 8.77 -18.34 5.48
C GLN A 194 9.91 -18.32 4.46
N GLY A 195 10.84 -17.35 4.54
CA GLY A 195 11.95 -17.25 3.59
C GLY A 195 11.52 -16.78 2.19
N LEU A 196 10.38 -16.10 2.08
CA LEU A 196 9.80 -15.66 0.81
C LEU A 196 10.10 -14.18 0.54
N SER A 197 10.40 -13.85 -0.71
CA SER A 197 10.52 -12.47 -1.17
C SER A 197 9.45 -12.21 -2.21
N SER A 198 8.54 -11.27 -1.93
CA SER A 198 7.58 -10.79 -2.92
C SER A 198 8.20 -9.79 -3.87
N SER A 199 7.59 -9.65 -5.03
CA SER A 199 7.83 -8.48 -5.89
C SER A 199 7.28 -7.19 -5.25
N THR A 200 7.80 -6.05 -5.68
CA THR A 200 7.37 -4.74 -5.17
C THR A 200 5.88 -4.50 -5.41
N TRP A 201 5.37 -4.73 -6.62
CA TRP A 201 3.95 -4.50 -6.94
C TRP A 201 3.00 -5.27 -6.01
N PHE A 202 3.37 -6.49 -5.62
CA PHE A 202 2.53 -7.32 -4.76
C PHE A 202 2.51 -6.81 -3.32
N ASN A 203 3.68 -6.40 -2.79
CA ASN A 203 3.76 -5.82 -1.44
C ASN A 203 2.97 -4.51 -1.38
N GLU A 204 3.18 -3.61 -2.35
CA GLU A 204 2.50 -2.32 -2.41
C GLU A 204 1.00 -2.43 -2.68
N MET A 205 0.58 -3.41 -3.50
CA MET A 205 -0.83 -3.76 -3.64
C MET A 205 -1.45 -4.09 -2.28
N LEU A 206 -0.79 -4.93 -1.46
CA LEU A 206 -1.32 -5.29 -0.15
C LEU A 206 -1.36 -4.08 0.80
N SER A 207 -0.36 -3.20 0.79
CA SER A 207 -0.38 -1.97 1.59
C SER A 207 -1.52 -1.03 1.23
N MET A 208 -1.71 -0.74 -0.06
CA MET A 208 -2.79 0.16 -0.49
C MET A 208 -4.18 -0.49 -0.33
N VAL A 209 -4.28 -1.81 -0.43
CA VAL A 209 -5.52 -2.50 -0.09
C VAL A 209 -5.75 -2.51 1.43
N CYS A 210 -4.70 -2.53 2.26
CA CYS A 210 -4.81 -2.34 3.71
C CYS A 210 -5.42 -0.96 4.03
N GLU A 211 -4.92 0.09 3.42
CA GLU A 211 -5.47 1.45 3.56
C GLU A 211 -6.97 1.51 3.19
N ASP A 212 -7.38 0.93 2.04
CA ASP A 212 -8.79 0.84 1.62
C ASP A 212 -9.63 0.02 2.61
N MET A 213 -9.09 -1.11 3.11
CA MET A 213 -9.72 -1.95 4.12
C MET A 213 -9.95 -1.20 5.45
N MET A 214 -9.01 -0.35 5.84
CA MET A 214 -9.01 0.41 7.09
C MET A 214 -9.75 1.74 6.99
N GLN A 215 -10.07 2.21 5.79
CA GLN A 215 -10.65 3.52 5.50
C GLN A 215 -11.82 3.89 6.44
N SER A 216 -12.82 3.00 6.56
CA SER A 216 -14.00 3.25 7.40
C SER A 216 -13.67 3.35 8.89
N LYS A 217 -12.70 2.58 9.37
CA LYS A 217 -12.23 2.60 10.77
C LYS A 217 -11.43 3.86 11.06
N LEU A 218 -10.66 4.33 10.08
CA LEU A 218 -9.83 5.52 10.18
C LEU A 218 -10.63 6.81 9.98
N SER A 219 -11.86 6.73 9.44
CA SER A 219 -12.72 7.86 9.04
C SER A 219 -12.11 8.71 7.91
N ILE A 220 -11.42 8.06 6.97
CA ILE A 220 -10.72 8.72 5.86
C ILE A 220 -11.67 8.86 4.67
N SER A 221 -11.60 10.00 3.96
CA SER A 221 -12.41 10.23 2.76
C SER A 221 -11.92 9.37 1.58
N ASP A 222 -12.70 9.28 0.50
CA ASP A 222 -12.21 8.60 -0.71
C ASP A 222 -10.99 9.31 -1.32
N ASN A 223 -10.97 10.65 -1.28
CA ASN A 223 -9.87 11.46 -1.83
C ASN A 223 -8.57 11.32 -1.03
N ASP A 224 -8.66 11.07 0.27
CA ASP A 224 -7.50 10.88 1.15
C ASP A 224 -7.10 9.40 1.28
N SER A 225 -7.77 8.52 0.53
CA SER A 225 -7.47 7.09 0.44
C SER A 225 -6.75 6.75 -0.86
N PRO A 226 -6.25 5.51 -1.03
CA PRO A 226 -5.66 5.05 -2.29
C PRO A 226 -6.60 5.11 -3.49
N LYS A 227 -7.92 5.25 -3.28
CA LYS A 227 -8.90 5.43 -4.37
C LYS A 227 -8.60 6.64 -5.25
N SER A 228 -8.01 7.69 -4.69
CA SER A 228 -7.53 8.85 -5.47
C SER A 228 -6.57 8.48 -6.60
N ARG A 229 -5.81 7.39 -6.44
CA ARG A 229 -4.88 6.86 -7.45
C ARG A 229 -5.59 6.26 -8.67
N LEU A 230 -6.89 5.99 -8.60
CA LEU A 230 -7.66 5.47 -9.72
C LEU A 230 -7.74 6.45 -10.90
N SER A 231 -7.52 7.74 -10.65
CA SER A 231 -7.32 8.75 -11.70
C SER A 231 -6.14 8.41 -12.63
N TYR A 232 -5.03 7.89 -12.08
CA TYR A 232 -3.88 7.41 -12.86
C TYR A 232 -4.19 6.06 -13.51
N PHE A 233 -4.80 5.11 -12.79
CA PHE A 233 -5.17 3.81 -13.37
C PHE A 233 -6.06 3.97 -14.60
N ASN A 234 -7.07 4.86 -14.52
CA ASN A 234 -7.97 5.17 -15.63
C ASN A 234 -7.23 5.58 -16.91
N ASN A 235 -6.00 6.11 -16.82
CA ASN A 235 -5.24 6.62 -17.96
C ASN A 235 -4.01 5.79 -18.32
N TYR A 236 -3.54 4.92 -17.43
CA TYR A 236 -2.25 4.24 -17.58
C TYR A 236 -2.30 2.75 -17.25
N TYR A 237 -3.49 2.12 -17.32
CA TYR A 237 -3.65 0.68 -17.16
C TYR A 237 -2.84 -0.15 -18.18
N ASN A 238 -2.50 0.41 -19.34
CA ASN A 238 -1.65 -0.22 -20.36
C ASN A 238 -0.16 -0.33 -19.95
N TRP A 239 0.27 0.35 -18.88
CA TRP A 239 1.63 0.30 -18.33
C TRP A 239 1.87 -0.94 -17.45
N GLY A 240 0.81 -1.71 -17.19
CA GLY A 240 0.89 -3.04 -16.61
C GLY A 240 1.00 -3.08 -15.10
N LEU A 241 0.62 -4.24 -14.56
CA LEU A 241 0.59 -4.52 -13.13
C LEU A 241 1.99 -4.78 -12.55
N GLY A 242 2.80 -5.58 -13.24
CA GLY A 242 4.11 -6.00 -12.75
C GLY A 242 5.26 -5.03 -13.02
N SER A 243 5.00 -3.91 -13.71
CA SER A 243 6.01 -2.90 -14.04
C SER A 243 6.17 -1.93 -12.88
N TRP A 244 7.41 -1.76 -12.39
CA TRP A 244 7.72 -0.80 -11.34
C TRP A 244 8.61 0.32 -11.88
N TYR A 245 8.04 1.51 -12.00
CA TYR A 245 8.70 2.69 -12.56
C TYR A 245 9.37 3.54 -11.47
N THR A 246 10.17 4.52 -11.89
CA THR A 246 10.84 5.50 -11.00
C THR A 246 10.28 6.89 -11.23
N ASP A 247 10.69 7.84 -10.39
CA ASP A 247 10.31 9.25 -10.48
C ASP A 247 8.77 9.39 -10.48
N ASP A 248 8.22 10.41 -11.14
CA ASP A 248 6.77 10.64 -11.17
C ASP A 248 5.96 9.45 -11.72
N ALA A 249 6.58 8.63 -12.59
CA ALA A 249 5.93 7.46 -13.17
C ALA A 249 5.72 6.34 -12.14
N VAL A 250 6.37 6.37 -10.96
CA VAL A 250 6.11 5.42 -9.88
C VAL A 250 4.63 5.44 -9.47
N LEU A 251 3.97 6.61 -9.54
CA LEU A 251 2.55 6.79 -9.21
C LEU A 251 1.63 5.92 -10.08
N ILE A 252 2.02 5.65 -11.34
CA ILE A 252 1.33 4.73 -12.24
C ILE A 252 1.44 3.28 -11.72
N SER A 253 2.63 2.88 -11.25
CA SER A 253 2.85 1.55 -10.68
C SER A 253 1.97 1.30 -9.45
N TYR A 254 1.91 2.29 -8.55
CA TYR A 254 1.02 2.25 -7.40
C TYR A 254 -0.46 2.18 -7.83
N ALA A 255 -0.88 3.04 -8.77
CA ALA A 255 -2.26 3.06 -9.24
C ALA A 255 -2.71 1.73 -9.85
N ASN A 256 -1.89 1.12 -10.71
CA ASN A 256 -2.21 -0.17 -11.34
C ASN A 256 -2.25 -1.31 -10.30
N SER A 257 -1.30 -1.30 -9.35
CA SER A 257 -1.25 -2.30 -8.28
C SER A 257 -2.46 -2.20 -7.36
N TYR A 258 -2.78 -0.99 -6.88
CA TYR A 258 -3.97 -0.75 -6.06
C TYR A 258 -5.25 -1.13 -6.81
N ALA A 259 -5.40 -0.69 -8.05
CA ALA A 259 -6.59 -0.98 -8.84
C ALA A 259 -6.86 -2.49 -8.93
N PHE A 260 -5.83 -3.31 -9.19
CA PHE A 260 -6.02 -4.75 -9.24
C PHE A 260 -6.36 -5.34 -7.87
N GLY A 261 -5.66 -4.94 -6.81
CA GLY A 261 -5.96 -5.39 -5.44
C GLY A 261 -7.37 -5.02 -4.97
N ALA A 262 -7.79 -3.78 -5.25
CA ALA A 262 -9.12 -3.27 -4.95
C ALA A 262 -10.22 -4.05 -5.70
N TYR A 263 -9.96 -4.44 -6.95
CA TYR A 263 -10.84 -5.33 -7.71
C TYR A 263 -10.92 -6.72 -7.08
N LEU A 264 -9.78 -7.30 -6.71
CA LEU A 264 -9.73 -8.63 -6.11
C LEU A 264 -10.50 -8.68 -4.79
N ALA A 265 -10.24 -7.73 -3.88
CA ALA A 265 -10.93 -7.63 -2.60
C ALA A 265 -12.45 -7.56 -2.78
N ARG A 266 -12.94 -6.73 -3.70
CA ARG A 266 -14.39 -6.54 -3.93
C ARG A 266 -15.08 -7.75 -4.56
N ASN A 267 -14.33 -8.62 -5.24
CA ASN A 267 -14.92 -9.71 -6.03
C ASN A 267 -14.65 -11.12 -5.48
N TYR A 268 -13.65 -11.30 -4.62
CA TYR A 268 -13.22 -12.62 -4.15
C TYR A 268 -13.20 -12.77 -2.62
N GLY A 269 -14.02 -12.00 -1.89
CA GLY A 269 -14.28 -12.26 -0.46
C GLY A 269 -13.79 -11.19 0.52
N GLY A 270 -13.48 -9.98 0.05
CA GLY A 270 -13.13 -8.85 0.91
C GLY A 270 -11.87 -9.11 1.72
N ALA A 271 -11.90 -8.75 3.00
CA ALA A 271 -10.75 -8.91 3.89
C ALA A 271 -10.37 -10.39 4.12
N ALA A 272 -11.29 -11.34 3.93
CA ALA A 272 -10.95 -12.76 3.99
C ALA A 272 -9.98 -13.15 2.85
N PHE A 273 -10.17 -12.59 1.65
CA PHE A 273 -9.24 -12.79 0.54
C PHE A 273 -7.86 -12.22 0.85
N ILE A 274 -7.81 -11.01 1.42
CA ILE A 274 -6.57 -10.34 1.79
C ILE A 274 -5.83 -11.09 2.90
N ASN A 275 -6.56 -11.62 3.87
CA ASN A 275 -5.99 -12.49 4.91
C ASN A 275 -5.35 -13.75 4.31
N GLU A 276 -6.00 -14.41 3.35
CA GLU A 276 -5.43 -15.57 2.66
C GLU A 276 -4.16 -15.20 1.86
N LEU A 277 -4.16 -14.07 1.14
CA LEU A 277 -2.95 -13.58 0.44
C LEU A 277 -1.78 -13.37 1.42
N ALA A 278 -2.06 -12.73 2.56
CA ALA A 278 -1.06 -12.37 3.55
C ALA A 278 -0.51 -13.59 4.30
N THR A 279 -1.29 -14.66 4.46
CA THR A 279 -0.93 -15.77 5.36
C THR A 279 -0.59 -17.08 4.66
N ASN A 280 -0.92 -17.24 3.37
CA ASN A 280 -0.51 -18.44 2.61
C ASN A 280 1.01 -18.55 2.43
N ASP A 281 1.49 -19.68 1.89
CA ASP A 281 2.92 -20.00 1.77
C ASP A 281 3.55 -19.63 0.42
N SER A 282 2.95 -18.65 -0.26
CA SER A 282 3.41 -18.16 -1.57
C SER A 282 3.30 -16.63 -1.68
N VAL A 283 3.82 -16.08 -2.78
CA VAL A 283 3.81 -14.63 -3.08
C VAL A 283 3.38 -14.39 -4.54
N ASP A 284 3.10 -13.13 -4.87
CA ASP A 284 2.77 -12.69 -6.23
C ASP A 284 1.56 -13.44 -6.81
N PHE A 285 1.55 -13.72 -8.12
CA PHE A 285 0.44 -14.42 -8.79
C PHE A 285 0.16 -15.83 -8.25
N THR A 286 1.16 -16.50 -7.66
CA THR A 286 0.97 -17.80 -7.02
C THR A 286 0.10 -17.64 -5.77
N SER A 287 0.38 -16.63 -4.94
CA SER A 287 -0.42 -16.32 -3.75
C SER A 287 -1.88 -15.98 -4.10
N ILE A 288 -2.11 -15.27 -5.19
CA ILE A 288 -3.45 -14.98 -5.68
C ILE A 288 -4.17 -16.27 -6.10
N SER A 289 -3.49 -17.17 -6.80
CA SER A 289 -4.06 -18.45 -7.22
C SER A 289 -4.40 -19.34 -6.01
N ASP A 290 -3.52 -19.38 -5.02
CA ASP A 290 -3.72 -20.15 -3.80
C ASP A 290 -4.88 -19.60 -2.97
N ALA A 291 -5.00 -18.28 -2.83
CA ALA A 291 -6.12 -17.63 -2.13
C ALA A 291 -7.47 -17.83 -2.84
N LEU A 292 -7.49 -17.74 -4.18
CA LEU A 292 -8.69 -18.07 -4.97
C LEU A 292 -9.14 -19.51 -4.69
N SER A 293 -8.20 -20.46 -4.68
CA SER A 293 -8.51 -21.86 -4.42
C SER A 293 -8.99 -22.09 -2.98
N ALA A 294 -8.28 -21.52 -2.00
CA ALA A 294 -8.62 -21.65 -0.58
C ALA A 294 -10.04 -21.17 -0.26
N LEU A 295 -10.52 -20.13 -0.94
CA LEU A 295 -11.85 -19.56 -0.75
C LEU A 295 -12.92 -20.11 -1.70
N GLY A 296 -12.59 -21.15 -2.50
CA GLY A 296 -13.56 -21.84 -3.35
C GLY A 296 -13.89 -21.11 -4.66
N TYR A 297 -13.00 -20.22 -5.11
CA TYR A 297 -13.06 -19.53 -6.41
C TYR A 297 -12.28 -20.28 -7.50
N ASP A 298 -12.08 -21.60 -7.37
CA ASP A 298 -11.31 -22.47 -8.27
C ASP A 298 -11.74 -22.45 -9.75
N ARG A 299 -12.88 -21.82 -10.06
CA ARG A 299 -13.36 -21.63 -11.43
C ARG A 299 -12.51 -20.60 -12.20
N ASP A 300 -11.87 -19.68 -11.48
CA ASP A 300 -11.05 -18.63 -12.06
C ASP A 300 -9.58 -18.89 -11.77
N THR A 301 -8.76 -18.92 -12.82
CA THR A 301 -7.32 -18.72 -12.65
C THR A 301 -7.03 -17.26 -12.36
N VAL A 302 -5.82 -16.95 -11.90
CA VAL A 302 -5.38 -15.55 -11.76
C VAL A 302 -5.45 -14.76 -13.08
N PHE A 303 -5.28 -15.42 -14.22
CA PHE A 303 -5.41 -14.78 -15.54
C PHE A 303 -6.87 -14.60 -15.96
N ASP A 304 -7.80 -15.45 -15.51
CA ASP A 304 -9.23 -15.21 -15.68
C ASP A 304 -9.67 -14.01 -14.83
N ALA A 305 -9.18 -13.91 -13.59
CA ALA A 305 -9.41 -12.74 -12.74
C ALA A 305 -8.85 -11.46 -13.38
N PHE A 306 -7.64 -11.52 -13.97
CA PHE A 306 -7.06 -10.41 -14.72
C PHE A 306 -7.89 -10.02 -15.95
N ALA A 307 -8.39 -10.99 -16.71
CA ALA A 307 -9.25 -10.72 -17.86
C ALA A 307 -10.60 -10.10 -17.45
N LYS A 308 -11.19 -10.57 -16.35
CA LYS A 308 -12.40 -9.97 -15.76
C LYS A 308 -12.14 -8.59 -15.18
N TRP A 309 -10.95 -8.35 -14.65
CA TRP A 309 -10.53 -7.02 -14.22
C TRP A 309 -10.50 -6.03 -15.39
N ALA A 310 -9.92 -6.40 -16.53
CA ALA A 310 -9.93 -5.54 -17.73
C ALA A 310 -11.35 -5.18 -18.20
N GLN A 311 -12.31 -6.09 -18.03
CA GLN A 311 -13.71 -5.86 -18.38
C GLN A 311 -14.40 -4.78 -17.52
N THR A 312 -13.88 -4.49 -16.32
CA THR A 312 -14.43 -3.45 -15.42
C THR A 312 -14.34 -2.05 -16.02
N LEU A 313 -13.43 -1.81 -16.98
CA LEU A 313 -13.34 -0.54 -17.69
C LEU A 313 -14.55 -0.27 -18.59
N VAL A 314 -15.31 -1.32 -18.94
CA VAL A 314 -16.47 -1.24 -19.82
C VAL A 314 -17.75 -1.49 -19.03
N TYR A 315 -17.79 -2.58 -18.26
CA TYR A 315 -18.95 -2.98 -17.46
C TYR A 315 -18.85 -2.42 -16.04
N THR A 316 -19.46 -1.26 -15.85
CA THR A 316 -19.48 -0.55 -14.56
C THR A 316 -20.52 -1.13 -13.59
N ASP A 317 -21.58 -1.78 -14.09
CA ASP A 317 -22.60 -2.40 -13.25
C ASP A 317 -22.16 -3.80 -12.78
N ALA A 318 -22.17 -4.04 -11.47
CA ALA A 318 -21.81 -5.33 -10.91
C ALA A 318 -22.90 -6.38 -11.19
N THR A 319 -22.54 -7.44 -11.90
CA THR A 319 -23.37 -8.63 -12.12
C THR A 319 -22.58 -9.91 -11.81
N GLU A 320 -23.24 -11.07 -11.77
CA GLU A 320 -22.54 -12.35 -11.57
C GLU A 320 -21.56 -12.64 -12.72
N ASP A 321 -21.93 -12.28 -13.95
CA ASP A 321 -21.13 -12.53 -15.15
C ASP A 321 -20.12 -11.41 -15.45
N HIS A 322 -20.38 -10.20 -14.97
CA HIS A 322 -19.52 -9.02 -15.13
C HIS A 322 -19.19 -8.43 -13.76
N PRO A 323 -18.09 -8.90 -13.12
CA PRO A 323 -17.62 -8.30 -11.88
C PRO A 323 -17.18 -6.86 -12.16
N SER A 324 -17.37 -5.99 -11.17
CA SER A 324 -17.11 -4.56 -11.23
C SER A 324 -16.51 -4.08 -9.92
N TYR A 325 -16.00 -2.85 -9.93
CA TYR A 325 -15.67 -2.06 -8.75
C TYR A 325 -16.90 -1.56 -7.99
N ASN A 326 -18.05 -1.40 -8.68
CA ASN A 326 -19.27 -0.82 -8.12
C ASN A 326 -20.05 -1.86 -7.31
N ARG A 327 -19.39 -2.41 -6.31
CA ARG A 327 -19.94 -3.34 -5.33
C ARG A 327 -19.18 -3.22 -4.02
N GLU A 328 -19.93 -3.39 -2.94
CA GLU A 328 -19.35 -3.52 -1.62
C GLU A 328 -18.88 -4.97 -1.39
N ALA A 329 -17.82 -5.13 -0.61
CA ALA A 329 -17.44 -6.41 -0.03
C ALA A 329 -17.23 -6.27 1.47
N GLU A 330 -17.96 -7.09 2.23
CA GLU A 330 -17.85 -7.18 3.68
C GLU A 330 -17.23 -8.52 4.07
N ALA A 331 -16.35 -8.50 5.06
CA ALA A 331 -15.80 -9.72 5.64
C ALA A 331 -15.42 -9.50 7.10
N THR A 332 -15.56 -10.56 7.89
CA THR A 332 -15.08 -10.60 9.28
C THR A 332 -13.80 -11.43 9.32
N VAL A 333 -12.72 -10.87 9.83
CA VAL A 333 -11.47 -11.59 10.12
C VAL A 333 -11.16 -11.46 11.61
N GLY A 334 -11.03 -12.60 12.30
CA GLY A 334 -10.96 -12.62 13.76
C GLY A 334 -12.24 -12.04 14.39
N SER A 335 -12.10 -10.95 15.15
CA SER A 335 -13.21 -10.21 15.77
C SER A 335 -13.52 -8.87 15.08
N TYR A 336 -12.94 -8.62 13.91
CA TYR A 336 -13.02 -7.34 13.22
C TYR A 336 -13.79 -7.47 11.92
N ASP A 337 -14.79 -6.61 11.75
CA ASP A 337 -15.54 -6.47 10.50
C ASP A 337 -14.87 -5.41 9.62
N PHE A 338 -14.74 -5.71 8.33
CA PHE A 338 -14.16 -4.82 7.33
C PHE A 338 -15.12 -4.66 6.16
N THR A 339 -15.16 -3.45 5.62
CA THR A 339 -16.00 -3.09 4.48
C THR A 339 -15.15 -2.38 3.44
N PHE A 340 -15.04 -2.99 2.27
CA PHE A 340 -14.58 -2.33 1.06
C PHE A 340 -15.78 -1.69 0.39
N SER A 341 -15.93 -0.37 0.48
CA SER A 341 -17.06 0.32 -0.16
C SER A 341 -16.98 0.23 -1.68
N ALA A 342 -18.14 0.31 -2.34
CA ALA A 342 -18.23 0.35 -3.79
C ALA A 342 -17.40 1.52 -4.36
N ILE A 343 -16.78 1.29 -5.51
CA ILE A 343 -16.03 2.29 -6.26
C ILE A 343 -16.69 2.45 -7.63
N ASP A 344 -17.00 3.68 -8.02
CA ASP A 344 -17.30 4.02 -9.41
C ASP A 344 -16.05 4.59 -10.06
N LEU A 345 -15.51 3.91 -11.08
CA LEU A 345 -14.34 4.39 -11.82
C LEU A 345 -14.62 5.74 -12.51
N MET A 346 -15.89 6.04 -12.79
CA MET A 346 -16.32 7.29 -13.43
C MET A 346 -16.20 8.50 -12.49
N ASP A 347 -16.07 8.31 -11.18
CA ASP A 347 -15.87 9.41 -10.23
C ASP A 347 -14.41 9.90 -10.19
N TRP A 348 -13.49 9.16 -10.79
CA TRP A 348 -12.06 9.46 -10.76
C TRP A 348 -11.59 10.06 -12.08
N GLY A 349 -11.12 11.30 -12.01
CA GLY A 349 -10.64 12.03 -13.18
C GLY A 349 -9.26 12.64 -13.00
N THR A 350 -8.65 13.02 -14.13
CA THR A 350 -7.36 13.72 -14.16
C THR A 350 -7.34 14.79 -15.24
N TYR A 351 -6.37 15.69 -15.15
CA TYR A 351 -6.04 16.62 -16.22
C TYR A 351 -5.08 15.92 -17.20
N LEU A 352 -5.50 15.71 -18.44
CA LEU A 352 -4.71 14.97 -19.43
C LEU A 352 -3.58 15.81 -20.02
N THR A 353 -3.75 17.13 -20.03
CA THR A 353 -2.79 18.09 -20.58
C THR A 353 -2.62 19.31 -19.67
N GLU A 354 -1.52 20.04 -19.86
CA GLU A 354 -1.31 21.34 -19.22
C GLU A 354 -2.40 22.34 -19.62
N GLU A 355 -2.94 22.25 -20.84
CA GLU A 355 -4.08 23.06 -21.26
C GLU A 355 -5.35 22.72 -20.47
N ASP A 356 -5.61 21.44 -20.24
CA ASP A 356 -6.72 20.98 -19.41
C ASP A 356 -6.58 21.48 -17.97
N TYR A 357 -5.38 21.40 -17.38
CA TYR A 357 -5.11 21.93 -16.05
C TYR A 357 -5.37 23.45 -15.98
N ASN A 358 -4.83 24.21 -16.94
CA ASN A 358 -5.01 25.66 -16.98
C ASN A 358 -6.47 26.09 -17.23
N ASN A 359 -7.27 25.24 -17.87
CA ASN A 359 -8.69 25.48 -18.16
C ASN A 359 -9.64 24.78 -17.17
N ASP A 360 -9.12 24.10 -16.14
CA ASP A 360 -9.89 23.30 -15.19
C ASP A 360 -10.80 22.25 -15.87
N THR A 361 -10.25 21.53 -16.85
CA THR A 361 -10.96 20.51 -17.64
C THR A 361 -10.52 19.11 -17.23
N VAL A 362 -11.31 18.45 -16.37
CA VAL A 362 -11.01 17.09 -15.89
C VAL A 362 -11.66 16.05 -16.80
N THR A 363 -10.88 15.04 -17.21
CA THR A 363 -11.40 13.83 -17.88
C THR A 363 -11.65 12.74 -16.86
N TYR A 364 -12.89 12.28 -16.77
CA TYR A 364 -13.36 11.27 -15.82
C TYR A 364 -13.51 9.90 -16.45
N GLY A 365 -13.27 8.87 -15.65
CA GLY A 365 -13.43 7.48 -16.05
C GLY A 365 -12.27 6.93 -16.88
N PRO A 366 -12.31 5.62 -17.19
CA PRO A 366 -11.26 4.97 -17.96
C PRO A 366 -11.10 5.58 -19.36
N MET A 367 -9.86 5.83 -19.75
CA MET A 367 -9.52 6.19 -21.13
C MET A 367 -9.83 5.02 -22.05
N ILE A 368 -10.67 5.28 -23.05
CA ILE A 368 -10.98 4.34 -24.13
C ILE A 368 -10.27 4.83 -25.39
N TYR A 369 -9.38 4.01 -25.92
CA TYR A 369 -8.60 4.35 -27.11
C TYR A 369 -9.46 4.38 -28.37
N GLY A 370 -9.08 5.21 -29.33
CA GLY A 370 -9.70 5.23 -30.65
C GLY A 370 -9.47 3.94 -31.43
N THR A 371 -10.27 3.73 -32.46
CA THR A 371 -10.23 2.55 -33.34
C THR A 371 -8.89 2.39 -34.08
N SER A 372 -8.14 3.49 -34.25
CA SER A 372 -6.87 3.52 -34.98
C SER A 372 -5.65 3.79 -34.10
N ASP A 373 -5.85 3.90 -32.79
CA ASP A 373 -4.76 4.18 -31.86
C ASP A 373 -3.80 2.98 -31.77
N SER A 374 -2.51 3.28 -31.75
CA SER A 374 -1.45 2.31 -31.46
C SER A 374 -1.04 2.46 -30.02
N VAL A 375 -1.23 1.41 -29.22
CA VAL A 375 -0.95 1.42 -27.77
C VAL A 375 0.15 0.41 -27.48
N ASP A 376 1.22 0.89 -26.86
CA ASP A 376 2.25 0.00 -26.33
C ASP A 376 1.74 -0.65 -25.03
N LEU A 377 1.85 -1.98 -24.97
CA LEU A 377 1.45 -2.77 -23.81
C LEU A 377 2.69 -3.28 -23.08
N ALA A 378 2.84 -2.89 -21.82
CA ALA A 378 3.76 -3.54 -20.92
C ALA A 378 3.30 -4.98 -20.58
N PRO A 379 4.17 -5.83 -20.00
CA PRO A 379 3.73 -7.13 -19.48
C PRO A 379 2.57 -6.98 -18.48
N THR A 380 1.63 -7.92 -18.47
CA THR A 380 0.45 -7.90 -17.58
C THR A 380 -0.33 -6.58 -17.66
N SER A 381 -0.63 -6.14 -18.88
CA SER A 381 -1.46 -4.98 -19.16
C SER A 381 -2.52 -5.28 -20.23
N PHE A 382 -3.40 -4.31 -20.51
CA PHE A 382 -4.42 -4.38 -21.54
C PHE A 382 -4.66 -3.00 -22.13
N SER A 383 -5.27 -2.93 -23.32
CA SER A 383 -5.86 -1.73 -23.90
C SER A 383 -7.35 -1.96 -24.16
N VAL A 384 -8.18 -0.93 -24.02
CA VAL A 384 -9.59 -0.98 -24.40
C VAL A 384 -9.83 0.03 -25.50
N HIS A 385 -10.28 -0.45 -26.66
CA HIS A 385 -10.54 0.38 -27.82
C HIS A 385 -12.04 0.54 -28.04
N ALA A 386 -12.45 1.74 -28.43
CA ALA A 386 -13.79 2.01 -28.91
C ALA A 386 -14.03 1.24 -30.22
N ILE A 387 -15.28 0.84 -30.44
CA ILE A 387 -15.70 0.19 -31.68
C ILE A 387 -15.98 1.21 -32.80
N SER A 388 -16.06 2.50 -32.44
CA SER A 388 -16.23 3.63 -33.34
C SER A 388 -15.67 4.89 -32.70
N ASP A 389 -14.96 5.70 -33.48
CA ASP A 389 -14.49 7.03 -33.05
C ASP A 389 -15.61 8.09 -33.04
N ASN A 390 -16.84 7.71 -33.43
CA ASN A 390 -17.99 8.60 -33.39
C ASN A 390 -18.60 8.61 -31.98
N SER A 391 -18.27 9.64 -31.21
CA SER A 391 -18.76 9.85 -29.84
C SER A 391 -20.27 10.03 -29.70
N ASP A 392 -21.00 10.29 -30.80
CA ASP A 392 -22.48 10.39 -30.80
C ASP A 392 -23.17 9.01 -30.85
N VAL A 393 -22.40 7.92 -31.05
CA VAL A 393 -22.94 6.56 -31.17
C VAL A 393 -23.22 5.98 -29.78
N THR A 394 -24.46 6.12 -29.32
CA THR A 394 -24.97 5.46 -28.10
C THR A 394 -25.43 4.02 -28.34
N SER A 395 -25.52 3.60 -29.60
CA SER A 395 -25.84 2.23 -30.00
C SER A 395 -25.21 1.93 -31.36
N PHE A 396 -24.39 0.89 -31.45
CA PHE A 396 -23.79 0.46 -32.72
C PHE A 396 -24.66 -0.60 -33.40
N THR A 397 -24.85 -0.48 -34.72
CA THR A 397 -25.47 -1.53 -35.55
C THR A 397 -24.69 -1.63 -36.85
N GLY A 398 -24.10 -2.80 -37.11
CA GLY A 398 -23.27 -3.03 -38.29
C GLY A 398 -22.32 -4.19 -38.07
N ASP A 399 -21.46 -4.42 -39.07
CA ASP A 399 -20.40 -5.41 -38.99
C ASP A 399 -19.13 -4.77 -38.41
N VAL A 400 -18.46 -5.48 -37.50
CA VAL A 400 -17.16 -5.10 -36.94
C VAL A 400 -16.12 -5.99 -37.60
N THR A 401 -15.15 -5.38 -38.28
CA THR A 401 -14.01 -6.10 -38.86
C THR A 401 -12.78 -5.82 -38.03
N LEU A 402 -12.18 -6.86 -37.44
CA LEU A 402 -10.94 -6.76 -36.68
C LEU A 402 -9.79 -7.29 -37.53
N ASP A 403 -8.90 -6.40 -37.94
CA ASP A 403 -7.68 -6.76 -38.67
C ASP A 403 -6.56 -7.06 -37.67
N ILE A 404 -6.50 -8.30 -37.21
CA ILE A 404 -5.54 -8.75 -36.20
C ILE A 404 -4.28 -9.30 -36.91
N THR A 405 -3.11 -8.80 -36.55
CA THR A 405 -1.83 -9.38 -36.99
C THR A 405 -1.56 -10.67 -36.23
N THR A 406 -0.69 -11.53 -36.77
CA THR A 406 -0.32 -12.75 -36.04
C THR A 406 0.31 -12.37 -34.70
N ARG A 407 -0.24 -12.91 -33.61
CA ARG A 407 0.26 -12.68 -32.25
C ARG A 407 1.76 -12.91 -32.16
N SER A 408 2.45 -12.06 -31.41
CA SER A 408 3.90 -12.21 -31.18
C SER A 408 4.19 -13.17 -30.02
N SER A 409 3.19 -13.42 -29.17
CA SER A 409 3.23 -14.29 -28.00
C SER A 409 1.95 -15.11 -27.85
N ASP A 410 2.06 -16.34 -27.34
CA ASP A 410 0.90 -17.17 -27.02
C ASP A 410 0.08 -16.64 -25.82
N ASN A 411 0.64 -15.68 -25.07
CA ASN A 411 0.00 -15.02 -23.93
C ASN A 411 -0.85 -13.80 -24.33
N GLU A 412 -0.87 -13.41 -25.61
CA GLU A 412 -1.76 -12.36 -26.12
C GLU A 412 -3.17 -12.95 -26.29
N ILE A 413 -4.13 -12.37 -25.58
CA ILE A 413 -5.54 -12.78 -25.61
C ILE A 413 -6.38 -11.58 -26.03
N TRP A 414 -7.30 -11.81 -26.98
CA TRP A 414 -8.19 -10.79 -27.52
C TRP A 414 -9.62 -11.05 -27.04
N TYR A 415 -10.27 -10.01 -26.52
CA TYR A 415 -11.67 -10.05 -26.10
C TYR A 415 -12.49 -9.06 -26.93
N ILE A 416 -13.72 -9.44 -27.28
CA ILE A 416 -14.72 -8.53 -27.83
C ILE A 416 -15.75 -8.31 -26.74
N LEU A 417 -15.82 -7.09 -26.22
CA LEU A 417 -16.73 -6.70 -25.15
C LEU A 417 -17.92 -5.96 -25.77
N ILE A 418 -19.13 -6.38 -25.41
CA ILE A 418 -20.39 -5.80 -25.89
C ILE A 418 -21.17 -5.32 -24.66
N LYS A 419 -21.36 -4.00 -24.55
CA LYS A 419 -22.13 -3.34 -23.49
C LYS A 419 -23.56 -3.05 -23.93
#